data_AF-A0A357Z2F2-F1
#
_entry.id   AF-A0A357Z2F2-F1
#
_cell.length_a   1.000
_cell.length_b   1.000
_cell.length_c   1.000
_cell.angle_alpha   90.00
_cell.angle_beta   90.00
_cell.angle_gamma   90.00
#
_symmetry.space_group_name_H-M   'P 1'
#
loop_
_entity.id
_entity.type
_entity.pdbx_description
1 polymer ?
#
loop_
_entity_poly.entity_id
_entity_poly.type
_entity_poly.pdbx_seq_one_letter_code
_entity_poly.pdbx_strand_id
1 'polypeptide(L)' 'VSHHCAKLMNRPLEDLKMITCHIGNGSSIAAIQYGKVVDTSMGLTPLDGFMMGTRSGTLDPSIVTFLMEKEHLT' A
#
# COMPACT_ATOMS: atom_id res chain seq x y z
N VAL A 1 1.12 -13.53 4.62
CA VAL A 1 -0.31 -13.47 5.02
C VAL A 1 -1.22 -14.23 4.06
N SER A 2 -1.14 -14.03 2.74
CA SER A 2 -1.97 -14.71 1.73
C SER A 2 -1.91 -16.24 1.79
N HIS A 3 -0.72 -16.84 1.84
CA HIS A 3 -0.57 -18.30 1.99
C HIS A 3 -1.19 -18.84 3.28
N HIS A 4 -1.11 -18.09 4.39
CA HIS A 4 -1.71 -18.50 5.65
C HIS A 4 -3.24 -18.44 5.58
N CYS A 5 -3.79 -17.38 4.98
CA CYS A 5 -5.22 -17.26 4.72
C CYS A 5 -5.75 -18.41 3.83
N ALA A 6 -5.05 -18.72 2.73
CA ALA A 6 -5.40 -19.85 1.85
C ALA A 6 -5.45 -21.19 2.60
N LYS A 7 -4.46 -21.45 3.48
CA LYS A 7 -4.46 -22.63 4.37
C LYS A 7 -5.67 -22.64 5.31
N LEU A 8 -5.99 -21.52 5.95
CA LEU A 8 -7.17 -21.41 6.83
C LEU A 8 -8.49 -21.61 6.07
N MET A 9 -8.54 -21.22 4.79
CA MET A 9 -9.69 -21.40 3.91
C MET A 9 -9.77 -22.81 3.30
N ASN A 10 -8.80 -23.70 3.55
CA ASN A 10 -8.68 -25.02 2.91
C ASN A 10 -8.80 -24.96 1.38
N ARG A 11 -8.22 -23.93 0.76
CA ARG A 11 -8.23 -23.74 -0.70
C ARG A 11 -6.83 -23.45 -1.21
N PRO A 12 -6.48 -23.94 -2.41
CA PRO A 12 -5.22 -23.57 -3.04
C PRO A 12 -5.21 -22.06 -3.31
N LEU A 13 -4.03 -21.45 -3.22
CA LEU A 13 -3.87 -20.00 -3.34
C LEU A 13 -4.27 -19.53 -4.76
N GLU A 14 -4.05 -20.40 -5.74
CA GLU A 14 -4.31 -20.22 -7.16
C GLU A 14 -5.81 -20.11 -7.48
N ASP A 15 -6.70 -20.53 -6.57
CA ASP A 15 -8.15 -20.42 -6.72
C ASP A 15 -8.74 -19.17 -6.05
N LEU A 16 -7.90 -18.36 -5.39
CA LEU A 16 -8.34 -17.26 -4.54
C LEU A 16 -8.01 -15.90 -5.15
N LYS A 17 -8.93 -14.96 -4.92
CA LYS A 17 -8.71 -13.52 -5.07
C LYS A 17 -8.79 -12.90 -3.67
N MET A 18 -7.78 -12.15 -3.29
CA MET A 18 -7.64 -11.61 -1.95
C MET A 18 -7.13 -10.17 -1.99
N ILE A 19 -7.58 -9.38 -1.01
CA ILE A 19 -6.99 -8.09 -0.67
C ILE A 19 -6.33 -8.28 0.69
N THR A 20 -5.03 -8.01 0.79
CA THR A 20 -4.31 -8.07 2.07
C THR A 20 -4.02 -6.65 2.54
N CYS A 21 -4.43 -6.34 3.77
CA CYS A 21 -4.19 -5.05 4.41
C CYS A 21 -3.14 -5.22 5.51
N HIS A 22 -1.92 -4.74 5.27
CA HIS A 22 -0.91 -4.61 6.31
C HIS A 22 -1.09 -3.23 6.97
N ILE A 23 -1.53 -3.22 8.24
CA ILE A 23 -1.81 -1.99 8.99
C ILE A 23 -0.86 -1.90 10.17
N GLY A 24 0.05 -0.93 10.11
CA GLY A 24 1.07 -0.66 11.12
C GLY A 24 1.67 0.73 10.96
N ASN A 25 2.85 0.97 11.49
CA ASN A 25 3.51 2.27 11.36
C ASN A 25 3.83 2.60 9.88
N GLY A 26 4.14 1.57 9.08
CA GLY A 26 3.95 1.57 7.64
C GLY A 26 2.79 0.68 7.28
N SER A 27 1.96 1.14 6.35
CA SER A 27 0.75 0.42 5.97
C SER A 27 0.64 0.33 4.46
N SER A 28 0.17 -0.82 3.97
CA SER A 28 -0.06 -1.05 2.55
C SER A 28 -1.21 -2.02 2.34
N ILE A 29 -1.83 -1.93 1.16
CA ILE A 29 -2.84 -2.85 0.68
C ILE A 29 -2.28 -3.50 -0.59
N ALA A 30 -2.39 -4.83 -0.70
CA ALA A 30 -2.00 -5.56 -1.91
C ALA A 30 -3.17 -6.37 -2.44
N ALA A 31 -3.39 -6.28 -3.75
CA ALA A 31 -4.34 -7.10 -4.49
C ALA A 31 -3.64 -8.35 -5.00
N ILE A 32 -4.20 -9.51 -4.66
CA ILE A 32 -3.65 -10.81 -5.01
C ILE A 32 -4.71 -11.57 -5.81
N GLN A 33 -4.35 -11.95 -7.03
CA GLN A 33 -5.21 -12.72 -7.92
C GLN A 33 -4.50 -14.01 -8.31
N TYR A 34 -5.10 -15.15 -7.96
CA TYR A 34 -4.61 -16.48 -8.31
C TYR A 34 -3.14 -16.69 -7.91
N GLY A 35 -2.83 -16.30 -6.67
CA GLY A 35 -1.49 -16.39 -6.08
C GLY A 35 -0.46 -15.36 -6.57
N LYS A 36 -0.82 -14.46 -7.48
CA LYS A 36 0.06 -13.38 -7.94
C LYS A 36 -0.41 -12.03 -7.41
N VAL A 37 0.54 -11.20 -6.97
CA VAL A 37 0.25 -9.79 -6.64
C VAL A 37 0.05 -9.05 -7.96
N VAL A 38 -1.12 -8.44 -8.15
CA VAL A 38 -1.46 -7.70 -9.36
C VAL A 38 -1.42 -6.19 -9.15
N ASP A 39 -1.54 -5.74 -7.91
CA ASP A 39 -1.46 -4.33 -7.54
C ASP A 39 -1.08 -4.17 -6.07
N THR A 40 -0.51 -3.02 -5.71
CA THR A 40 -0.17 -2.65 -4.34
C THR A 40 -0.27 -1.14 -4.15
N SER A 41 -0.68 -0.70 -2.96
CA SER A 41 -0.89 0.72 -2.68
C SER A 41 0.41 1.51 -2.56
N MET A 42 1.55 0.87 -2.29
CA MET A 42 2.85 1.55 -2.24
C MET A 42 3.43 1.66 -3.65
N GLY A 43 3.99 2.82 -3.97
CA GLY A 43 4.65 3.10 -5.24
C GLY A 43 6.16 2.91 -5.16
N LEU A 44 6.90 3.82 -5.82
CA LEU A 44 8.37 3.82 -5.84
C LEU A 44 8.98 3.84 -4.44
N THR A 45 8.35 4.56 -3.51
CA THR A 45 8.75 4.62 -2.11
C THR A 45 7.59 4.22 -1.20
N PRO A 46 7.84 3.87 0.06
CA PRO A 46 6.80 3.61 1.05
C PRO A 46 5.97 4.86 1.47
N LEU A 47 6.14 6.01 0.80
CA LEU A 47 5.34 7.22 1.03
C LEU A 47 3.98 7.13 0.32
N ASP A 48 3.96 6.57 -0.88
CA ASP A 48 2.75 6.49 -1.71
C ASP A 48 1.74 5.48 -1.13
N GLY A 49 0.47 5.68 -1.43
CA GLY A 49 -0.65 4.93 -0.87
C GLY A 49 -1.49 5.77 0.09
N PHE A 50 -1.92 5.18 1.21
CA PHE A 50 -2.76 5.89 2.18
C PHE A 50 -1.94 6.42 3.36
N MET A 51 -2.58 7.28 4.14
CA MET A 51 -2.01 7.86 5.36
C MET A 51 -1.51 6.78 6.33
N MET A 52 -0.36 7.04 6.96
CA MET A 52 0.28 6.12 7.91
C MET A 52 0.61 6.88 9.21
N GLY A 53 1.36 6.26 10.12
CA GLY A 53 1.65 6.87 11.43
C GLY A 53 2.29 8.26 11.34
N THR A 54 3.31 8.41 10.49
CA THR A 54 4.06 9.66 10.30
C THR A 54 4.30 10.03 8.84
N ARG A 55 3.61 9.35 7.91
CA ARG A 55 3.71 9.59 6.46
C ARG A 55 2.35 9.99 5.91
N SER A 56 2.37 10.93 4.96
CA SER A 56 1.16 11.49 4.37
C SER A 56 0.34 10.49 3.56
N GLY A 57 0.99 9.52 2.91
CA GLY A 57 0.39 8.81 1.79
C GLY A 57 0.55 9.59 0.48
N THR A 58 -0.22 9.20 -0.53
CA THR A 58 -0.37 9.89 -1.81
C THR A 58 -0.83 11.33 -1.58
N LEU A 59 -0.17 12.25 -2.26
CA LEU A 59 -0.47 13.67 -2.30
C LEU A 59 -0.48 14.13 -3.76
N ASP A 60 -1.05 15.31 -4.03
CA ASP A 60 -0.81 16.00 -5.30
C ASP A 60 0.71 16.22 -5.45
N PRO A 61 1.36 15.76 -6.53
CA PRO A 61 2.80 15.95 -6.73
C PRO A 61 3.25 17.41 -6.63
N SER A 62 2.37 18.37 -6.94
CA SER A 62 2.64 19.81 -6.94
C SER A 62 2.64 20.42 -5.53
N ILE A 63 2.07 19.73 -4.52
CA ILE A 63 1.94 20.31 -3.17
C ILE A 63 3.29 20.51 -2.50
N VAL A 64 4.25 19.62 -2.77
CA VAL A 64 5.59 19.68 -2.17
C VAL A 64 6.27 20.97 -2.61
N THR A 65 6.31 21.23 -3.92
CA THR A 65 6.92 22.45 -4.48
C THR A 65 6.15 23.71 -4.08
N PHE A 66 4.82 23.66 -4.02
CA PHE A 66 4.01 24.79 -3.57
C PHE A 66 4.31 25.17 -2.12
N LEU A 67 4.40 24.19 -1.21
CA LEU A 67 4.73 24.43 0.20
C LEU A 67 6.17 24.90 0.37
N MET A 68 7.11 24.36 -0.41
CA MET A 68 8.50 24.83 -0.42
C MET A 68 8.59 26.33 -0.73
N GLU A 69 7.90 26.79 -1.78
CA GLU A 69 7.89 28.21 -2.15
C GLU A 69 7.19 29.07 -1.09
N LYS A 70 5.99 28.65 -0.65
CA LYS A 70 5.15 29.45 0.25
C LYS A 70 5.69 29.57 1.67
N GLU A 71 6.28 28.50 2.19
CA GLU A 71 6.78 28.42 3.57
C GLU A 71 8.32 28.57 3.66
N HIS A 72 8.97 28.91 2.54
CA HIS A 72 10.44 29.03 2.42
C HIS A 72 11.19 27.78 2.91
N LEU A 73 10.69 26.59 2.55
CA LEU A 73 11.29 25.30 2.89
C LEU A 73 12.19 24.80 1.75
N THR A 74 13.18 23.97 2.10
CA THR A 74 14.13 23.33 1.17
C THR A 74 13.80 21.89 0.88
#